data_AF-A0A1F8XA57-F1
#
_entry.id   AF-A0A1F8XA57-F1
#
_cell.length_a   1.000
_cell.length_b   1.000
_cell.length_c   1.000
_cell.angle_alpha   90.00
_cell.angle_beta   90.00
_cell.angle_gamma   90.00
#
_symmetry.space_group_name_H-M   'P 1'
#
loop_
_entity.id
_entity.type
_entity.pdbx_description
1 polymer ?
#
loop_
_entity_poly.entity_id
_entity_poly.type
_entity_poly.pdbx_seq_one_letter_code
_entity_poly.pdbx_strand_id
1 'polypeptide(L)'
;MIRKAVITLLIAAFGWAAICQQALAEESKFRKSFRTSYEQNRFDALGFLVRTNRDKLPGEIQSLIDEARAAESFPEKMVILDLANAMATMHKEWHGVDTFLPEIEKMQKEEIKKEESRKAEIEKWERYESFPGNLLMKAKAEELEAIGLSPVIFPHWVHRINFECKACHQELFQMKRSDAITMTEIFEGKLCGACHNGKVAFDAAESCEMCHVAGKPEAEPLVSPKKADMKNIKATADRLGTGLDLDLLPNNKLPFDKFGNIDWTLLRKAQKQPIKSIKKDPPTDETRDNEILFESPVPFVSHVVFSHKKHSEMIVCSSCHQEVFREDLGSSRVNMTEMSRGASCGACHGKVSFKFADCKRCHSKPAGETAGGMLLRKKR
;
A
#
# COMPACT_ATOMS: atom_id res chain seq x y z
N MET A 1 -51.78 -39.64 29.69
CA MET A 1 -50.95 -40.70 30.30
C MET A 1 -49.50 -40.47 29.86
N ILE A 2 -48.76 -39.58 30.53
CA ILE A 2 -47.79 -39.89 31.62
C ILE A 2 -46.70 -40.91 31.18
N ARG A 3 -45.55 -40.43 30.67
CA ARG A 3 -44.20 -40.49 31.31
C ARG A 3 -43.03 -40.34 30.30
N LYS A 4 -42.12 -39.42 30.65
CA LYS A 4 -40.63 -39.47 30.58
C LYS A 4 -39.98 -39.45 29.18
N ALA A 5 -38.89 -38.75 28.91
CA ALA A 5 -37.90 -38.10 29.76
C ALA A 5 -37.27 -36.89 29.05
N VAL A 6 -36.93 -35.90 29.87
CA VAL A 6 -36.18 -34.67 29.56
C VAL A 6 -34.73 -35.04 29.25
N ILE A 7 -34.22 -34.64 28.09
CA ILE A 7 -32.77 -34.61 27.80
C ILE A 7 -32.33 -33.14 27.83
N THR A 8 -31.49 -32.84 28.82
CA THR A 8 -30.86 -31.55 29.08
C THR A 8 -29.89 -31.22 27.94
N LEU A 9 -30.20 -30.22 27.11
CA LEU A 9 -29.25 -29.62 26.17
C LEU A 9 -28.47 -28.51 26.87
N LEU A 10 -27.25 -28.83 27.31
CA LEU A 10 -26.17 -27.89 27.54
C LEU A 10 -25.39 -27.76 26.22
N ILE A 11 -25.68 -26.74 25.43
CA ILE A 11 -24.80 -26.35 24.31
C ILE A 11 -23.85 -25.27 24.81
N ALA A 12 -22.58 -25.63 24.72
CA ALA A 12 -21.42 -24.91 25.18
C ALA A 12 -21.33 -23.49 24.58
N ALA A 13 -21.00 -22.56 25.47
CA ALA A 13 -20.52 -21.24 25.10
C ALA A 13 -19.24 -21.38 24.25
N PHE A 14 -19.27 -20.74 23.09
CA PHE A 14 -18.13 -20.55 22.21
C PHE A 14 -16.99 -19.82 22.94
N GLY A 15 -15.95 -20.57 23.30
CA GLY A 15 -14.67 -20.03 23.71
C GLY A 15 -13.88 -19.56 22.49
N TRP A 16 -13.76 -18.24 22.36
CA TRP A 16 -12.68 -17.59 21.61
C TRP A 16 -11.31 -17.89 22.23
N ALA A 17 -10.29 -17.80 21.38
CA ALA A 17 -8.84 -17.88 21.67
C ALA A 17 -8.24 -19.29 21.76
N ALA A 18 -7.84 -19.82 20.59
CA ALA A 18 -6.77 -20.79 20.50
C ALA A 18 -5.95 -20.50 19.23
N ILE A 19 -5.07 -19.51 19.31
CA ILE A 19 -3.96 -19.31 18.37
C ILE A 19 -2.71 -19.07 19.21
N CYS A 20 -1.65 -19.83 18.90
CA CYS A 20 -0.32 -19.85 19.51
C CYS A 20 -0.20 -20.35 20.95
N GLN A 21 -0.09 -21.67 21.10
CA GLN A 21 0.69 -22.28 22.17
C GLN A 21 1.72 -23.22 21.54
N GLN A 22 2.85 -22.65 21.11
CA GLN A 22 4.10 -23.39 21.24
C GLN A 22 4.47 -23.33 22.72
N ALA A 23 4.81 -24.48 23.31
CA ALA A 23 5.07 -24.62 24.74
C ALA A 23 6.35 -23.86 25.13
N LEU A 24 6.21 -22.55 25.39
CA LEU A 24 7.19 -21.76 26.12
C LEU A 24 7.19 -22.25 27.57
N ALA A 25 8.39 -22.44 28.15
CA ALA A 25 8.53 -22.75 29.56
C ALA A 25 7.74 -21.71 30.39
N GLU A 26 7.02 -22.18 31.41
CA GLU A 26 6.19 -21.31 32.25
C GLU A 26 7.06 -20.19 32.86
N GLU A 27 6.69 -18.93 32.61
CA GLU A 27 7.47 -17.76 33.03
C GLU A 27 7.69 -17.77 34.56
N SER A 28 8.94 -17.64 35.00
CA SER A 28 9.24 -17.68 36.43
C SER A 28 8.63 -16.49 37.17
N LYS A 29 8.27 -16.70 38.45
CA LYS A 29 7.77 -15.61 39.32
C LYS A 29 8.75 -14.43 39.38
N PHE A 30 10.05 -14.72 39.40
CA PHE A 30 11.08 -13.69 39.40
C PHE A 30 11.04 -12.87 38.11
N ARG A 31 11.06 -13.53 36.94
CA ARG A 31 11.05 -12.86 35.65
C ARG A 31 9.81 -11.99 35.48
N LYS A 32 8.64 -12.50 35.85
CA LYS A 32 7.38 -11.75 35.80
C LYS A 32 7.44 -10.48 36.66
N SER A 33 7.95 -10.59 37.89
CA SER A 33 8.13 -9.43 38.79
C SER A 33 9.17 -8.43 38.28
N PHE A 34 10.24 -8.92 37.66
CA PHE A 34 11.27 -8.08 37.05
C PHE A 34 10.70 -7.34 35.84
N ARG A 35 10.09 -8.04 34.88
CA ARG A 35 9.46 -7.46 33.68
C ARG A 35 8.44 -6.39 34.05
N THR A 36 7.53 -6.70 34.97
CA THR A 36 6.54 -5.73 35.46
C THR A 36 7.20 -4.47 36.03
N SER A 37 8.28 -4.63 36.81
CA SER A 37 8.98 -3.49 37.40
C SER A 37 9.79 -2.70 36.37
N TYR A 38 10.31 -3.38 35.33
CA TYR A 38 11.01 -2.77 34.19
C TYR A 38 10.06 -1.92 33.35
N GLU A 39 8.91 -2.46 32.96
CA GLU A 39 7.87 -1.75 32.20
C GLU A 39 7.31 -0.53 32.96
N GLN A 40 7.30 -0.60 34.30
CA GLN A 40 6.84 0.48 35.18
C GLN A 40 7.96 1.45 35.60
N ASN A 41 9.20 1.26 35.11
CA ASN A 41 10.38 2.05 35.49
C ASN A 41 10.64 2.12 37.02
N ARG A 42 10.36 1.04 37.76
CA ARG A 42 10.58 0.95 39.23
C ARG A 42 11.98 0.45 39.54
N PHE A 43 12.97 1.35 39.44
CA PHE A 43 14.39 1.03 39.66
C PHE A 43 14.70 0.50 41.07
N ASP A 44 14.00 0.99 42.09
CA ASP A 44 14.10 0.52 43.48
C ASP A 44 13.69 -0.95 43.61
N ALA A 45 12.55 -1.32 43.01
CA ALA A 45 12.05 -2.69 42.98
C ALA A 45 12.97 -3.61 42.17
N LEU A 46 13.46 -3.16 41.01
CA LEU A 46 14.43 -3.90 40.20
C LEU A 46 15.73 -4.16 40.97
N GLY A 47 16.28 -3.14 41.63
CA GLY A 47 17.48 -3.27 42.45
C GLY A 47 17.28 -4.21 43.64
N PHE A 48 16.10 -4.21 44.27
CA PHE A 48 15.75 -5.20 45.29
C PHE A 48 15.72 -6.63 44.72
N LEU A 49 15.04 -6.84 43.59
CA LEU A 49 14.91 -8.15 42.95
C LEU A 49 16.28 -8.74 42.57
N VAL A 50 17.15 -7.94 41.94
CA VAL A 50 18.48 -8.36 41.50
C VAL A 50 19.39 -8.69 42.68
N ARG A 51 19.39 -7.86 43.74
CA ARG A 51 20.22 -8.10 44.93
C ARG A 51 19.80 -9.35 45.71
N THR A 52 18.51 -9.63 45.76
CA THR A 52 17.94 -10.75 46.55
C THR A 52 17.90 -12.10 45.82
N ASN A 53 18.15 -12.13 44.50
CA ASN A 53 18.04 -13.34 43.68
C ASN A 53 19.28 -13.56 42.79
N ARG A 54 20.48 -13.35 43.34
CA ARG A 54 21.76 -13.48 42.61
C ARG A 54 21.90 -14.82 41.87
N ASP A 55 21.48 -15.91 42.53
CA ASP A 55 21.56 -17.29 42.06
C ASP A 55 20.68 -17.57 40.84
N LYS A 56 19.58 -16.83 40.67
CA LYS A 56 18.61 -17.04 39.59
C LYS A 56 18.97 -16.27 38.32
N LEU A 57 19.68 -15.15 38.45
CA LEU A 57 19.98 -14.25 37.32
C LEU A 57 20.63 -14.98 36.13
N PRO A 58 21.67 -15.83 36.28
CA PRO A 58 22.29 -16.49 35.13
C PRO A 58 21.31 -17.38 34.35
N GLY A 59 20.47 -18.15 35.05
CA GLY A 59 19.49 -19.02 34.41
C GLY A 59 18.39 -18.24 33.70
N GLU A 60 17.94 -17.13 34.29
CA GLU A 60 16.93 -16.26 33.69
C GLU A 60 17.46 -15.53 32.46
N ILE A 61 18.68 -14.99 32.53
CA ILE A 61 19.32 -14.31 31.41
C ILE A 61 19.55 -15.31 30.26
N GLN A 62 20.06 -16.51 30.55
CA GLN A 62 20.25 -17.54 29.53
C GLN A 62 18.93 -17.96 28.88
N SER A 63 17.89 -18.17 29.67
CA SER A 63 16.57 -18.53 29.14
C SER A 63 15.97 -17.42 28.27
N LEU A 64 16.19 -16.13 28.60
CA LEU A 64 15.80 -15.03 27.72
C LEU A 64 16.62 -15.00 26.42
N ILE A 65 17.92 -15.31 26.47
CA ILE A 65 18.75 -15.45 25.26
C ILE A 65 18.19 -16.57 24.37
N ASP A 66 17.83 -17.71 24.94
CA ASP A 66 17.28 -18.85 24.19
C ASP A 66 15.90 -18.54 23.60
N GLU A 67 15.04 -17.84 24.35
CA GLU A 67 13.76 -17.32 23.85
C GLU A 67 13.94 -16.32 22.71
N ALA A 68 14.91 -15.40 22.82
CA ALA A 68 15.23 -14.46 21.76
C ALA A 68 15.72 -15.17 20.50
N ARG A 69 16.49 -16.26 20.63
CA ARG A 69 16.91 -17.09 19.48
C ARG A 69 15.72 -17.79 18.81
N ALA A 70 14.71 -18.18 19.58
CA ALA A 70 13.50 -18.83 19.08
C ALA A 70 12.47 -17.84 18.47
N ALA A 71 12.55 -16.55 18.81
CA ALA A 71 11.62 -15.53 18.33
C ALA A 71 11.71 -15.32 16.81
N GLU A 72 10.55 -15.31 16.15
CA GLU A 72 10.45 -15.20 14.68
C GLU A 72 10.52 -13.76 14.19
N SER A 73 9.99 -12.81 14.97
CA SER A 73 9.86 -11.41 14.55
C SER A 73 10.91 -10.49 15.20
N PHE A 74 11.37 -9.49 14.45
CA PHE A 74 12.29 -8.47 14.98
C PHE A 74 11.76 -7.77 16.24
N PRO A 75 10.50 -7.27 16.29
CA PRO A 75 9.98 -6.59 17.48
C PRO A 75 9.96 -7.47 18.73
N GLU A 76 9.55 -8.73 18.57
CA GLU A 76 9.52 -9.71 19.67
C GLU A 76 10.93 -10.03 20.18
N LYS A 77 11.85 -10.32 19.27
CA LYS A 77 13.25 -10.61 19.62
C LYS A 77 13.91 -9.45 20.35
N MET A 78 13.68 -8.21 19.90
CA MET A 78 14.24 -7.03 20.57
C MET A 78 13.68 -6.84 21.98
N VAL A 79 12.37 -7.02 22.20
CA VAL A 79 11.77 -6.93 23.55
C VAL A 79 12.42 -7.93 24.51
N ILE A 80 12.68 -9.16 24.06
CA ILE A 80 13.30 -10.20 24.89
C ILE A 80 14.78 -9.86 25.16
N LEU A 81 15.53 -9.45 24.14
CA LEU A 81 16.94 -9.06 24.28
C LEU A 81 17.12 -7.83 25.16
N ASP A 82 16.23 -6.84 25.08
CA ASP A 82 16.26 -5.65 25.92
C ASP A 82 16.04 -6.00 27.39
N LEU A 83 15.11 -6.92 27.68
CA LEU A 83 14.89 -7.44 29.03
C LEU A 83 16.11 -8.22 29.55
N ALA A 84 16.71 -9.07 28.70
CA ALA A 84 17.92 -9.81 29.02
C ALA A 84 19.10 -8.87 29.29
N ASN A 85 19.27 -7.83 28.47
CA ASN A 85 20.30 -6.82 28.62
C ASN A 85 20.11 -6.06 29.94
N ALA A 86 18.88 -5.62 30.24
CA ALA A 86 18.57 -4.96 31.50
C ALA A 86 18.95 -5.85 32.70
N MET A 87 18.54 -7.13 32.70
CA MET A 87 18.92 -8.07 33.76
C MET A 87 20.44 -8.26 33.87
N ALA A 88 21.14 -8.44 32.74
CA ALA A 88 22.58 -8.66 32.71
C ALA A 88 23.38 -7.41 33.13
N THR A 89 22.91 -6.22 32.75
CA THR A 89 23.49 -4.93 33.17
C THR A 89 23.37 -4.75 34.68
N MET A 90 22.21 -5.07 35.25
CA MET A 90 22.05 -5.04 36.70
C MET A 90 22.84 -6.16 37.39
N HIS A 91 23.01 -7.32 36.77
CA HIS A 91 23.86 -8.37 37.33
C HIS A 91 25.33 -7.91 37.42
N LYS A 92 25.83 -7.21 36.39
CA LYS A 92 27.14 -6.57 36.41
C LYS A 92 27.26 -5.52 37.50
N GLU A 93 26.31 -4.60 37.59
CA GLU A 93 26.37 -3.46 38.52
C GLU A 93 26.36 -3.91 40.00
N TRP A 94 25.48 -4.84 40.38
CA TRP A 94 25.33 -5.24 41.77
C TRP A 94 26.19 -6.43 42.20
N HIS A 95 26.61 -7.28 41.26
CA HIS A 95 27.31 -8.53 41.57
C HIS A 95 28.65 -8.70 40.82
N GLY A 96 29.03 -7.74 39.97
CA GLY A 96 30.30 -7.76 39.22
C GLY A 96 30.38 -8.80 38.12
N VAL A 97 29.25 -9.38 37.68
CA VAL A 97 29.20 -10.46 36.68
C VAL A 97 28.64 -9.94 35.36
N ASP A 98 29.46 -9.93 34.31
CA ASP A 98 29.12 -9.40 32.99
C ASP A 98 29.12 -10.44 31.86
N THR A 99 29.21 -11.72 32.21
CA THR A 99 29.41 -12.85 31.28
C THR A 99 28.47 -12.88 30.08
N PHE A 100 27.22 -12.45 30.26
CA PHE A 100 26.19 -12.49 29.22
C PHE A 100 26.10 -11.20 28.38
N LEU A 101 26.63 -10.08 28.87
CA LEU A 101 26.48 -8.78 28.19
C LEU A 101 27.09 -8.76 26.79
N PRO A 102 28.34 -9.24 26.55
CA PRO A 102 28.92 -9.24 25.22
C PRO A 102 28.09 -10.02 24.19
N GLU A 103 27.47 -11.13 24.61
CA GLU A 103 26.62 -11.95 23.74
C GLU A 103 25.31 -11.23 23.41
N ILE A 104 24.61 -10.70 24.42
CA ILE A 104 23.33 -10.01 24.24
C ILE A 104 23.52 -8.77 23.37
N GLU A 105 24.54 -7.96 23.64
CA GLU A 105 24.83 -6.76 22.83
C GLU A 105 25.19 -7.11 21.39
N LYS A 106 25.92 -8.22 21.17
CA LYS A 106 26.21 -8.70 19.82
C LYS A 106 24.92 -9.10 19.10
N MET A 107 24.04 -9.85 19.75
CA MET A 107 22.75 -10.25 19.17
C MET A 107 21.87 -9.03 18.84
N GLN A 108 21.77 -8.05 19.74
CA GLN A 108 21.02 -6.81 19.48
C GLN A 108 21.58 -6.06 18.26
N LYS A 109 22.92 -5.89 18.18
CA LYS A 109 23.57 -5.22 17.05
C LYS A 109 23.33 -5.94 15.72
N GLU A 110 23.41 -7.27 15.70
CA GLU A 110 23.19 -8.08 14.50
C GLU A 110 21.72 -7.98 14.02
N GLU A 111 20.76 -8.04 14.93
CA GLU A 111 19.33 -7.92 14.58
C GLU A 111 18.94 -6.50 14.14
N ILE A 112 19.47 -5.46 14.80
CA ILE A 112 19.29 -4.07 14.35
C ILE A 112 19.85 -3.89 12.94
N LYS A 113 21.07 -4.35 12.68
CA LYS A 113 21.69 -4.26 11.35
C LYS A 113 20.88 -5.01 10.29
N LYS A 114 20.36 -6.19 10.64
CA LYS A 114 19.48 -6.99 9.75
C LYS A 114 18.19 -6.24 9.44
N GLU A 115 17.57 -5.63 10.44
CA GLU A 115 16.35 -4.84 10.27
C GLU A 115 16.58 -3.54 9.49
N GLU A 116 17.68 -2.84 9.74
CA GLU A 116 18.09 -1.67 8.95
C GLU A 116 18.29 -2.04 7.49
N SER A 117 18.98 -3.15 7.21
CA SER A 117 19.17 -3.67 5.85
C SER A 117 17.84 -4.02 5.20
N ARG A 118 16.93 -4.66 5.94
CA ARG A 118 15.58 -5.00 5.46
C ARG A 118 14.77 -3.75 5.12
N LYS A 119 14.78 -2.74 6.00
CA LYS A 119 14.10 -1.46 5.77
C LYS A 119 14.70 -0.71 4.58
N ALA A 120 16.02 -0.64 4.48
CA ALA A 120 16.71 0.00 3.37
C ALA A 120 16.36 -0.66 2.03
N GLU A 121 16.29 -2.00 1.99
CA GLU A 121 15.89 -2.71 0.77
C GLU A 121 14.42 -2.43 0.40
N ILE A 122 13.52 -2.33 1.39
CA ILE A 122 12.13 -1.94 1.14
C ILE A 122 12.06 -0.51 0.59
N GLU A 123 12.70 0.45 1.26
CA GLU A 123 12.69 1.87 0.89
C GLU A 123 13.28 2.11 -0.51
N LYS A 124 14.37 1.40 -0.83
CA LYS A 124 15.02 1.38 -2.15
C LYS A 124 14.02 1.10 -3.27
N TRP A 125 13.02 0.25 -3.03
CA TRP A 125 12.02 -0.09 -4.03
C TRP A 125 10.74 0.73 -3.91
N GLU A 126 10.27 1.03 -2.69
CA GLU A 126 9.05 1.81 -2.45
C GLU A 126 9.10 3.19 -3.09
N ARG A 127 10.28 3.81 -3.18
CA ARG A 127 10.45 5.11 -3.86
C ARG A 127 9.91 5.12 -5.29
N TYR A 128 9.98 3.99 -6.01
CA TYR A 128 9.51 3.91 -7.41
C TYR A 128 7.99 3.99 -7.52
N GLU A 129 7.26 3.69 -6.44
CA GLU A 129 5.80 3.76 -6.35
C GLU A 129 5.32 4.98 -5.55
N SER A 130 6.23 5.90 -5.21
CA SER A 130 5.92 7.10 -4.42
C SER A 130 4.93 8.02 -5.14
N PHE A 131 5.02 8.11 -6.48
CA PHE A 131 4.09 8.89 -7.29
C PHE A 131 2.82 8.09 -7.61
N PRO A 132 1.61 8.67 -7.49
CA PRO A 132 0.36 7.94 -7.72
C PRO A 132 0.29 7.27 -9.08
N GLY A 133 0.05 5.96 -9.05
CA GLY A 133 -0.06 5.09 -10.19
C GLY A 133 1.28 4.60 -10.75
N ASN A 134 2.42 4.98 -10.19
CA ASN A 134 3.64 4.27 -10.59
C ASN A 134 3.62 2.84 -10.04
N LEU A 135 3.99 1.88 -10.87
CA LEU A 135 4.10 0.48 -10.51
C LEU A 135 5.53 0.02 -10.73
N LEU A 136 6.08 -0.66 -9.72
CA LEU A 136 7.35 -1.36 -9.83
C LEU A 136 7.08 -2.85 -10.05
N MET A 137 7.56 -3.37 -11.17
CA MET A 137 7.45 -4.79 -11.53
C MET A 137 8.77 -5.49 -11.18
N LYS A 138 8.83 -6.02 -9.96
CA LYS A 138 10.03 -6.65 -9.38
C LYS A 138 9.87 -8.13 -9.02
N ALA A 139 8.77 -8.77 -9.41
CA ALA A 139 8.49 -10.16 -9.05
C ALA A 139 9.60 -11.13 -9.52
N LYS A 140 10.23 -10.82 -10.65
CA LYS A 140 11.35 -11.58 -11.25
C LYS A 140 12.69 -10.85 -11.15
N ALA A 141 12.92 -10.07 -10.08
CA ALA A 141 14.11 -9.24 -9.96
C ALA A 141 15.42 -10.05 -10.07
N GLU A 142 15.49 -11.23 -9.45
CA GLU A 142 16.68 -12.10 -9.50
C GLU A 142 16.94 -12.64 -10.92
N GLU A 143 15.88 -13.10 -11.63
CA GLU A 143 15.98 -13.55 -13.02
C GLU A 143 16.47 -12.42 -13.94
N LEU A 144 15.95 -11.21 -13.74
CA LEU A 144 16.34 -10.02 -14.51
C LEU A 144 17.80 -9.64 -14.24
N GLU A 145 18.22 -9.65 -12.97
CA GLU A 145 19.59 -9.34 -12.58
C GLU A 145 20.59 -10.34 -13.18
N ALA A 146 20.26 -11.63 -13.23
CA ALA A 146 21.09 -12.68 -13.83
C ALA A 146 21.38 -12.45 -15.32
N ILE A 147 20.52 -11.73 -16.03
CA ILE A 147 20.71 -11.34 -17.45
C ILE A 147 21.07 -9.86 -17.62
N GLY A 148 21.43 -9.16 -16.53
CA GLY A 148 21.86 -7.76 -16.57
C GLY A 148 20.74 -6.74 -16.77
N LEU A 149 19.49 -7.11 -16.54
CA LEU A 149 18.33 -6.23 -16.63
C LEU A 149 17.85 -5.76 -15.26
N SER A 150 17.39 -4.51 -15.21
CA SER A 150 16.73 -3.96 -14.04
C SER A 150 15.25 -4.33 -13.98
N PRO A 151 14.61 -4.32 -12.81
CA PRO A 151 13.15 -4.32 -12.70
C PRO A 151 12.50 -3.19 -13.52
N VAL A 152 11.25 -3.40 -13.92
CA VAL A 152 10.52 -2.45 -14.78
C VAL A 152 9.74 -1.45 -13.94
N ILE A 153 9.75 -0.19 -14.37
CA ILE A 153 8.87 0.86 -13.83
C ILE A 153 7.80 1.17 -14.87
N PHE A 154 6.53 1.06 -14.46
CA PHE A 154 5.40 1.49 -15.27
C PHE A 154 4.78 2.78 -14.68
N PRO A 155 5.02 3.95 -15.30
CA PRO A 155 4.46 5.21 -14.84
C PRO A 155 3.09 5.47 -15.48
N HIS A 156 2.00 5.32 -14.72
CA HIS A 156 0.65 5.62 -15.23
C HIS A 156 0.53 7.07 -15.72
N TRP A 157 1.22 8.02 -15.09
CA TRP A 157 1.06 9.44 -15.44
C TRP A 157 1.55 9.74 -16.87
N VAL A 158 2.62 9.10 -17.34
CA VAL A 158 3.12 9.24 -18.72
C VAL A 158 2.05 8.79 -19.72
N HIS A 159 1.43 7.64 -19.44
CA HIS A 159 0.39 7.07 -20.28
C HIS A 159 -0.91 7.89 -20.22
N ARG A 160 -1.32 8.32 -19.02
CA ARG A 160 -2.57 9.06 -18.78
C ARG A 160 -2.61 10.45 -19.37
N ILE A 161 -1.46 11.01 -19.76
CA ILE A 161 -1.43 12.18 -20.62
C ILE A 161 -2.23 11.85 -21.88
N ASN A 162 -1.85 10.82 -22.63
CA ASN A 162 -2.43 10.55 -23.95
C ASN A 162 -3.61 9.57 -23.95
N PHE A 163 -3.79 8.78 -22.90
CA PHE A 163 -4.78 7.70 -22.85
C PHE A 163 -5.74 7.85 -21.67
N GLU A 164 -7.00 7.48 -21.87
CA GLU A 164 -7.96 7.24 -20.79
C GLU A 164 -7.73 5.86 -20.16
N CYS A 165 -8.22 5.66 -18.94
CA CYS A 165 -8.04 4.38 -18.24
C CYS A 165 -8.61 3.21 -19.04
N LYS A 166 -9.77 3.42 -19.68
CA LYS A 166 -10.45 2.43 -20.51
C LYS A 166 -9.73 2.05 -21.81
N ALA A 167 -8.72 2.82 -22.22
CA ALA A 167 -7.89 2.45 -23.36
C ALA A 167 -7.03 1.22 -23.07
N CYS A 168 -6.71 0.99 -21.79
CA CYS A 168 -5.91 -0.15 -21.32
C CYS A 168 -6.75 -1.13 -20.50
N HIS A 169 -7.71 -0.64 -19.71
CA HIS A 169 -8.47 -1.43 -18.76
C HIS A 169 -9.94 -1.61 -19.19
N GLN A 170 -10.56 -2.77 -19.06
CA GLN A 170 -10.02 -4.03 -18.53
C GLN A 170 -9.53 -4.99 -19.63
N GLU A 171 -9.30 -4.47 -20.83
CA GLU A 171 -9.04 -5.31 -21.99
C GLU A 171 -7.60 -5.85 -22.02
N LEU A 172 -6.61 -4.96 -22.00
CA LEU A 172 -5.21 -5.37 -21.96
C LEU A 172 -4.78 -5.76 -20.55
N PHE A 173 -5.24 -4.98 -19.57
CA PHE A 173 -4.83 -5.15 -18.18
C PHE A 173 -6.04 -5.15 -17.28
N GLN A 174 -6.04 -6.07 -16.32
CA GLN A 174 -6.98 -6.03 -15.21
C GLN A 174 -6.57 -4.92 -14.23
N MET A 175 -7.53 -4.35 -13.49
CA MET A 175 -7.27 -3.32 -12.46
C MET A 175 -6.72 -3.94 -11.16
N LYS A 176 -5.81 -4.90 -11.30
CA LYS A 176 -5.11 -5.61 -10.24
C LYS A 176 -3.67 -5.84 -10.67
N ARG A 177 -2.76 -5.93 -9.70
CA ARG A 177 -1.37 -6.28 -9.99
C ARG A 177 -1.31 -7.69 -10.58
N SER A 178 -0.49 -7.85 -11.61
CA SER A 178 -0.19 -9.13 -12.24
C SER A 178 1.31 -9.25 -12.37
N ASP A 179 1.85 -10.40 -11.96
CA ASP A 179 3.26 -10.75 -12.12
C ASP A 179 3.51 -11.58 -13.40
N ALA A 180 2.46 -11.82 -14.19
CA ALA A 180 2.46 -12.72 -15.34
C ALA A 180 2.70 -12.00 -16.68
N ILE A 181 3.49 -10.91 -16.72
CA ILE A 181 3.85 -10.25 -17.98
C ILE A 181 5.13 -10.87 -18.52
N THR A 182 5.10 -11.34 -19.77
CA THR A 182 6.27 -11.94 -20.44
C THR A 182 6.65 -11.18 -21.70
N MET A 183 7.94 -11.18 -22.05
CA MET A 183 8.39 -10.62 -23.33
C MET A 183 7.81 -11.37 -24.54
N THR A 184 7.52 -12.66 -24.40
CA THR A 184 6.84 -13.45 -25.44
C THR A 184 5.49 -12.84 -25.81
N GLU A 185 4.64 -12.53 -24.83
CA GLU A 185 3.34 -11.89 -25.09
C GLU A 185 3.50 -10.48 -25.67
N ILE A 186 4.52 -9.74 -25.24
CA ILE A 186 4.83 -8.42 -25.77
C ILE A 186 5.21 -8.50 -27.26
N PHE A 187 6.06 -9.47 -27.65
CA PHE A 187 6.43 -9.68 -29.05
C PHE A 187 5.26 -10.17 -29.91
N GLU A 188 4.28 -10.86 -29.31
CA GLU A 188 3.02 -11.22 -29.96
C GLU A 188 2.03 -10.05 -30.09
N GLY A 189 2.43 -8.83 -29.67
CA GLY A 189 1.59 -7.64 -29.75
C GLY A 189 0.52 -7.55 -28.64
N LYS A 190 0.66 -8.33 -27.56
CA LYS A 190 -0.23 -8.26 -26.38
C LYS A 190 0.37 -7.35 -25.31
N LEU A 191 -0.43 -6.99 -24.31
CA LEU A 191 0.00 -6.21 -23.15
C LEU A 191 0.73 -4.92 -23.59
N CYS A 192 1.98 -4.73 -23.18
CA CYS A 192 2.80 -3.57 -23.57
C CYS A 192 2.99 -3.50 -25.09
N GLY A 193 3.13 -4.64 -25.76
CA GLY A 193 3.35 -4.76 -27.21
C GLY A 193 2.16 -4.33 -28.07
N ALA A 194 0.96 -4.18 -27.47
CA ALA A 194 -0.18 -3.60 -28.17
C ALA A 194 0.10 -2.16 -28.64
N CYS A 195 0.97 -1.45 -27.92
CA CYS A 195 1.39 -0.09 -28.25
C CYS A 195 2.90 0.03 -28.52
N HIS A 196 3.75 -0.70 -27.79
CA HIS A 196 5.20 -0.68 -27.96
C HIS A 196 5.65 -1.57 -29.13
N ASN A 197 5.26 -1.15 -30.34
CA ASN A 197 5.37 -1.90 -31.59
C ASN A 197 5.99 -1.08 -32.74
N GLY A 198 6.71 0.00 -32.39
CA GLY A 198 7.31 0.93 -33.34
C GLY A 198 6.33 1.88 -34.03
N LYS A 199 5.01 1.71 -33.86
CA LYS A 199 3.98 2.56 -34.47
C LYS A 199 3.37 3.52 -33.45
N VAL A 200 2.76 2.98 -32.40
CA VAL A 200 2.08 3.81 -31.37
C VAL A 200 3.12 4.34 -30.38
N ALA A 201 4.04 3.51 -29.92
CA ALA A 201 5.20 3.86 -29.12
C ALA A 201 6.47 3.21 -29.70
N PHE A 202 7.61 3.43 -29.06
CA PHE A 202 8.85 2.75 -29.41
C PHE A 202 8.69 1.22 -29.38
N ASP A 203 9.49 0.49 -30.16
CA ASP A 203 9.42 -0.96 -30.20
C ASP A 203 10.04 -1.59 -28.94
N ALA A 204 9.28 -2.44 -28.25
CA ALA A 204 9.76 -3.13 -27.06
C ALA A 204 10.88 -4.16 -27.33
N ALA A 205 11.01 -4.63 -28.58
CA ALA A 205 12.07 -5.56 -28.97
C ALA A 205 13.45 -4.91 -29.09
N GLU A 206 13.50 -3.59 -29.31
CA GLU A 206 14.74 -2.85 -29.59
C GLU A 206 15.13 -1.88 -28.47
N SER A 207 14.30 -1.73 -27.43
CA SER A 207 14.45 -0.65 -26.44
C SER A 207 14.27 -1.14 -24.99
N CYS A 208 15.02 -2.18 -24.61
CA CYS A 208 14.97 -2.80 -23.29
C CYS A 208 15.13 -1.78 -22.15
N GLU A 209 16.07 -0.87 -22.32
CA GLU A 209 16.43 0.19 -21.36
C GLU A 209 15.36 1.27 -21.18
N MET A 210 14.30 1.28 -21.99
CA MET A 210 13.18 2.22 -21.79
C MET A 210 12.22 1.75 -20.69
N CYS A 211 12.19 0.45 -20.40
CA CYS A 211 11.36 -0.15 -19.37
C CYS A 211 12.19 -0.67 -18.19
N HIS A 212 13.29 -1.36 -18.47
CA HIS A 212 14.19 -1.95 -17.47
C HIS A 212 15.15 -0.91 -16.89
N VAL A 213 14.59 0.00 -16.09
CA VAL A 213 15.28 1.20 -15.58
C VAL A 213 15.39 1.28 -14.06
N ALA A 214 14.72 0.41 -13.28
CA ALA A 214 14.77 0.53 -11.82
C ALA A 214 16.21 0.37 -11.31
N GLY A 215 16.71 1.35 -10.54
CA GLY A 215 18.09 1.43 -10.09
C GLY A 215 19.02 2.21 -11.02
N LYS A 216 18.55 2.70 -12.17
CA LYS A 216 19.32 3.49 -13.14
C LYS A 216 18.88 4.97 -13.15
N PRO A 217 19.73 5.92 -13.60
CA PRO A 217 19.37 7.34 -13.67
C PRO A 217 18.12 7.64 -14.51
N GLU A 218 17.85 6.83 -15.53
CA GLU A 218 16.71 6.95 -16.44
C GLU A 218 15.36 6.74 -15.75
N ALA A 219 15.32 6.10 -14.57
CA ALA A 219 14.11 5.97 -13.77
C ALA A 219 13.65 7.32 -13.18
N GLU A 220 14.57 8.26 -12.95
CA GLU A 220 14.30 9.45 -12.16
C GLU A 220 13.22 10.37 -12.77
N PRO A 221 13.18 10.63 -14.10
CA PRO A 221 12.08 11.37 -14.72
C PRO A 221 10.74 10.64 -14.63
N LEU A 222 10.72 9.30 -14.56
CA LEU A 222 9.48 8.50 -14.48
C LEU A 222 8.88 8.51 -13.06
N VAL A 223 9.73 8.57 -12.04
CA VAL A 223 9.32 8.67 -10.63
C VAL A 223 8.94 10.09 -10.23
N SER A 224 9.59 11.08 -10.86
CA SER A 224 9.42 12.49 -10.54
C SER A 224 8.89 13.27 -11.74
N PRO A 225 7.56 13.40 -11.94
CA PRO A 225 7.00 14.13 -13.08
C PRO A 225 7.43 15.60 -13.17
N LYS A 226 7.94 16.19 -12.08
CA LYS A 226 8.55 17.53 -12.08
C LYS A 226 9.78 17.64 -12.97
N LYS A 227 10.46 16.52 -13.25
CA LYS A 227 11.63 16.41 -14.13
C LYS A 227 11.25 15.99 -15.56
N ALA A 228 9.95 15.94 -15.87
CA ALA A 228 9.49 15.53 -17.19
C ALA A 228 9.93 16.51 -18.28
N ASP A 229 10.32 15.97 -19.43
CA ASP A 229 10.61 16.77 -20.62
C ASP A 229 9.30 17.14 -21.34
N MET A 230 8.88 18.39 -21.16
CA MET A 230 7.67 18.93 -21.77
C MET A 230 7.72 18.96 -23.30
N LYS A 231 8.91 19.08 -23.90
CA LYS A 231 9.05 19.05 -25.37
C LYS A 231 8.73 17.67 -25.89
N ASN A 232 9.30 16.63 -25.26
CA ASN A 232 9.03 15.25 -25.61
C ASN A 232 7.56 14.86 -25.36
N ILE A 233 6.97 15.33 -24.25
CA ILE A 233 5.55 15.12 -23.96
C ILE A 233 4.67 15.73 -25.06
N LYS A 234 4.93 17.00 -25.42
CA LYS A 234 4.17 17.68 -26.48
C LYS A 234 4.32 16.96 -27.82
N ALA A 235 5.54 16.62 -28.21
CA ALA A 235 5.82 15.89 -29.46
C ALA A 235 5.08 14.54 -29.50
N THR A 236 5.03 13.82 -28.39
CA THR A 236 4.29 12.56 -28.27
C THR A 236 2.78 12.80 -28.41
N ALA A 237 2.24 13.83 -27.75
CA ALA A 237 0.82 14.16 -27.84
C ALA A 237 0.41 14.58 -29.27
N ASP A 238 1.27 15.33 -29.96
CA ASP A 238 1.05 15.72 -31.35
C ASP A 238 1.10 14.50 -32.28
N ARG A 239 2.09 13.60 -32.10
CA ARG A 239 2.21 12.34 -32.86
C ARG A 239 0.99 11.43 -32.70
N LEU A 240 0.41 11.39 -31.50
CA LEU A 240 -0.78 10.61 -31.19
C LEU A 240 -2.09 11.34 -31.50
N GLY A 241 -2.04 12.59 -31.96
CA GLY A 241 -3.21 13.41 -32.27
C GLY A 241 -4.05 13.84 -31.06
N THR A 242 -3.53 13.62 -29.85
CA THR A 242 -4.15 14.00 -28.57
C THR A 242 -3.87 15.44 -28.19
N GLY A 243 -2.82 16.06 -28.75
CA GLY A 243 -2.49 17.49 -28.70
C GLY A 243 -2.29 18.06 -27.28
N LEU A 244 -1.20 18.80 -27.06
CA LEU A 244 -0.97 19.50 -25.79
C LEU A 244 -0.53 20.94 -26.06
N ASP A 245 -1.36 21.89 -25.61
CA ASP A 245 -1.04 23.31 -25.66
C ASP A 245 -0.28 23.70 -24.39
N LEU A 246 1.01 23.97 -24.52
CA LEU A 246 1.86 24.33 -23.39
C LEU A 246 1.59 25.74 -22.87
N ASP A 247 1.05 26.64 -23.71
CA ASP A 247 0.83 28.04 -23.34
C ASP A 247 -0.39 28.20 -22.42
N LEU A 248 -1.29 27.20 -22.41
CA LEU A 248 -2.39 27.09 -21.46
C LEU A 248 -1.95 26.55 -20.09
N LEU A 249 -0.68 26.14 -19.95
CA LEU A 249 -0.14 25.58 -18.72
C LEU A 249 0.72 26.61 -17.95
N PRO A 250 0.71 26.57 -16.61
CA PRO A 250 1.56 27.44 -15.80
C PRO A 250 3.04 27.23 -16.11
N ASN A 251 3.72 28.29 -16.56
CA ASN A 251 5.15 28.28 -16.92
C ASN A 251 5.53 27.21 -17.96
N ASN A 252 4.60 26.81 -18.84
CA ASN A 252 4.79 25.80 -19.87
C ASN A 252 5.26 24.43 -19.30
N LYS A 253 4.85 24.12 -18.06
CA LYS A 253 5.19 22.88 -17.31
C LYS A 253 3.94 22.11 -16.91
N LEU A 254 4.11 20.84 -16.51
CA LEU A 254 3.04 20.07 -15.90
C LEU A 254 2.45 20.83 -14.68
N PRO A 255 1.12 20.96 -14.59
CA PRO A 255 0.49 21.60 -13.46
C PRO A 255 0.47 20.64 -12.27
N PHE A 256 0.78 21.16 -11.07
CA PHE A 256 0.75 20.39 -9.83
C PHE A 256 -0.19 21.00 -8.80
N ASP A 257 -0.88 20.16 -8.04
CA ASP A 257 -1.66 20.58 -6.88
C ASP A 257 -0.77 20.88 -5.66
N LYS A 258 -1.38 21.39 -4.59
CA LYS A 258 -0.69 21.72 -3.33
C LYS A 258 0.01 20.53 -2.64
N PHE A 259 -0.30 19.30 -3.07
CA PHE A 259 0.30 18.07 -2.55
C PHE A 259 1.37 17.50 -3.49
N GLY A 260 1.68 18.19 -4.60
CA GLY A 260 2.68 17.78 -5.57
C GLY A 260 2.22 16.71 -6.55
N ASN A 261 0.91 16.42 -6.66
CA ASN A 261 0.37 15.55 -7.70
C ASN A 261 0.02 16.35 -8.95
N ILE A 262 -0.01 15.71 -10.11
CA ILE A 262 -0.44 16.37 -11.36
C ILE A 262 -1.90 16.83 -11.22
N ASP A 263 -2.16 18.10 -11.50
CA ASP A 263 -3.51 18.62 -11.63
C ASP A 263 -4.08 18.23 -13.00
N TRP A 264 -4.68 17.04 -13.05
CA TRP A 264 -5.33 16.51 -14.23
C TRP A 264 -6.45 17.41 -14.74
N THR A 265 -7.11 18.20 -13.88
CA THR A 265 -8.21 19.07 -14.30
C THR A 265 -7.68 20.23 -15.14
N LEU A 266 -6.59 20.85 -14.69
CA LEU A 266 -5.93 21.91 -15.45
C LEU A 266 -5.26 21.34 -16.71
N LEU A 267 -4.57 20.21 -16.61
CA LEU A 267 -3.92 19.57 -17.75
C LEU A 267 -4.93 19.23 -18.87
N ARG A 268 -6.11 18.70 -18.52
CA ARG A 268 -7.15 18.34 -19.50
C ARG A 268 -7.75 19.55 -20.22
N LYS A 269 -7.68 20.76 -19.65
CA LYS A 269 -8.10 22.00 -20.35
C LYS A 269 -7.10 22.41 -21.43
N ALA A 270 -5.83 22.06 -21.25
CA ALA A 270 -4.74 22.33 -22.19
C ALA A 270 -4.57 21.22 -23.24
N GLN A 271 -5.39 20.17 -23.17
CA GLN A 271 -5.23 18.98 -23.99
C GLN A 271 -6.45 18.76 -24.89
N LYS A 272 -6.23 18.26 -26.11
CA LYS A 272 -7.32 17.67 -26.89
C LYS A 272 -7.68 16.29 -26.32
N GLN A 273 -8.85 15.75 -26.71
CA GLN A 273 -9.38 14.52 -26.12
C GLN A 273 -8.35 13.37 -26.16
N PRO A 274 -8.09 12.70 -25.02
CA PRO A 274 -7.21 11.55 -24.97
C PRO A 274 -7.80 10.35 -25.72
N ILE A 275 -6.93 9.40 -26.07
CA ILE A 275 -7.32 8.15 -26.72
C ILE A 275 -8.14 7.31 -25.75
N LYS A 276 -9.34 6.94 -26.18
CA LYS A 276 -10.33 6.18 -25.39
C LYS A 276 -10.21 4.68 -25.59
N SER A 277 -9.66 4.24 -26.72
CA SER A 277 -9.45 2.84 -27.02
C SER A 277 -8.32 2.69 -28.02
N ILE A 278 -7.58 1.59 -27.88
CA ILE A 278 -6.56 1.17 -28.82
C ILE A 278 -7.14 0.26 -29.92
N LYS A 279 -8.39 -0.18 -29.78
CA LYS A 279 -9.10 -0.95 -30.82
C LYS A 279 -9.55 -0.04 -31.94
N LYS A 280 -9.60 -0.59 -33.16
CA LYS A 280 -10.23 0.07 -34.31
C LYS A 280 -11.73 0.30 -34.09
N ASP A 281 -12.41 -0.67 -33.47
CA ASP A 281 -13.83 -0.62 -33.15
C ASP A 281 -14.03 -0.75 -31.63
N PRO A 282 -14.05 0.37 -30.88
CA PRO A 282 -14.31 0.32 -29.46
C PRO A 282 -15.77 -0.09 -29.18
N PRO A 283 -16.04 -0.88 -28.12
CA PRO A 283 -17.40 -1.11 -27.67
C PRO A 283 -18.08 0.23 -27.32
N THR A 284 -19.39 0.31 -27.53
CA THR A 284 -20.20 1.49 -27.18
C THR A 284 -20.11 1.73 -25.68
N ASP A 285 -19.53 2.86 -25.32
CA ASP A 285 -19.33 3.23 -23.92
C ASP A 285 -20.56 4.00 -23.42
N GLU A 286 -21.31 3.40 -22.50
CA GLU A 286 -22.47 4.04 -21.89
C GLU A 286 -22.01 4.91 -20.72
N THR A 287 -21.94 6.22 -20.93
CA THR A 287 -21.74 7.16 -19.84
C THR A 287 -23.00 7.18 -18.98
N ARG A 288 -22.85 6.82 -17.71
CA ARG A 288 -23.94 6.88 -16.74
C ARG A 288 -23.93 8.23 -16.05
N ASP A 289 -24.97 9.05 -16.27
CA ASP A 289 -25.08 10.39 -15.69
C ASP A 289 -26.03 10.41 -14.49
N ASN A 290 -25.59 9.85 -13.36
CA ASN A 290 -26.27 9.98 -12.09
C ASN A 290 -25.30 10.18 -10.93
N GLU A 291 -25.81 10.73 -9.84
CA GLU A 291 -25.04 10.99 -8.63
C GLU A 291 -25.57 10.19 -7.45
N ILE A 292 -24.67 9.84 -6.52
CA ILE A 292 -24.98 9.18 -5.26
C ILE A 292 -24.52 10.09 -4.13
N LEU A 293 -25.43 10.42 -3.22
CA LEU A 293 -25.11 11.07 -1.95
C LEU A 293 -24.86 10.01 -0.88
N PHE A 294 -23.66 10.03 -0.30
CA PHE A 294 -23.28 9.24 0.86
C PHE A 294 -23.45 10.11 2.11
N GLU A 295 -24.43 9.76 2.94
CA GLU A 295 -24.59 10.43 4.22
C GLU A 295 -23.41 10.16 5.14
N SER A 296 -22.89 11.24 5.73
CA SER A 296 -21.86 11.14 6.77
C SER A 296 -22.52 10.70 8.08
N PRO A 297 -21.94 9.70 8.78
CA PRO A 297 -22.42 9.35 10.12
C PRO A 297 -22.09 10.44 11.16
N VAL A 298 -21.12 11.31 10.86
CA VAL A 298 -20.66 12.37 11.75
C VAL A 298 -21.37 13.70 11.43
N PRO A 299 -22.10 14.32 12.38
CA PRO A 299 -22.98 15.46 12.12
C PRO A 299 -22.33 16.72 11.52
N PHE A 300 -21.04 16.95 11.77
CA PHE A 300 -20.32 18.15 11.32
C PHE A 300 -19.47 17.90 10.06
N VAL A 301 -19.42 16.66 9.58
CA VAL A 301 -18.68 16.31 8.36
C VAL A 301 -19.67 16.33 7.19
N SER A 302 -19.32 17.11 6.16
CA SER A 302 -20.10 17.19 4.92
C SER A 302 -20.33 15.80 4.31
N HIS A 303 -21.49 15.59 3.71
CA HIS A 303 -21.83 14.40 2.93
C HIS A 303 -20.94 14.28 1.69
N VAL A 304 -20.76 13.05 1.21
CA VAL A 304 -19.94 12.76 0.03
C VAL A 304 -20.82 12.63 -1.20
N VAL A 305 -20.46 13.33 -2.29
CA VAL A 305 -21.13 13.19 -3.59
C VAL A 305 -20.26 12.39 -4.53
N PHE A 306 -20.77 11.27 -5.01
CA PHE A 306 -20.16 10.47 -6.06
C PHE A 306 -20.91 10.70 -7.38
N SER A 307 -20.18 10.98 -8.46
CA SER A 307 -20.76 11.20 -9.80
C SER A 307 -20.32 10.08 -10.73
N HIS A 308 -21.28 9.31 -11.27
CA HIS A 308 -20.96 8.29 -12.28
C HIS A 308 -20.44 8.94 -13.55
N LYS A 309 -20.95 10.11 -13.96
CA LYS A 309 -20.51 10.80 -15.19
C LYS A 309 -19.00 10.98 -15.21
N LYS A 310 -18.45 11.57 -14.14
CA LYS A 310 -17.01 11.83 -14.00
C LYS A 310 -16.14 10.57 -14.02
N HIS A 311 -16.70 9.42 -13.65
CA HIS A 311 -15.97 8.15 -13.61
C HIS A 311 -16.16 7.35 -14.91
N SER A 312 -17.41 7.09 -15.31
CA SER A 312 -17.79 6.35 -16.51
C SER A 312 -17.31 7.00 -17.82
N GLU A 313 -17.02 8.31 -17.82
CA GLU A 313 -16.34 8.93 -18.97
C GLU A 313 -14.92 8.39 -19.21
N MET A 314 -14.21 7.91 -18.17
CA MET A 314 -12.81 7.49 -18.25
C MET A 314 -12.57 6.00 -18.01
N ILE A 315 -13.48 5.30 -17.33
CA ILE A 315 -13.38 3.88 -16.97
C ILE A 315 -14.64 3.11 -17.36
N VAL A 316 -14.51 1.81 -17.61
CA VAL A 316 -15.64 0.91 -17.89
C VAL A 316 -16.32 0.42 -16.62
N CYS A 317 -17.61 0.06 -16.71
CA CYS A 317 -18.43 -0.43 -15.58
C CYS A 317 -17.75 -1.58 -14.81
N SER A 318 -17.12 -2.53 -15.53
CA SER A 318 -16.44 -3.69 -14.93
C SER A 318 -15.22 -3.31 -14.10
N SER A 319 -14.69 -2.08 -14.26
CA SER A 319 -13.60 -1.54 -13.42
C SER A 319 -14.00 -1.37 -11.96
N CYS A 320 -15.30 -1.25 -11.69
CA CYS A 320 -15.83 -1.07 -10.35
C CYS A 320 -16.79 -2.21 -9.96
N HIS A 321 -17.63 -2.65 -10.89
CA HIS A 321 -18.66 -3.64 -10.63
C HIS A 321 -18.25 -5.04 -11.13
N GLN A 322 -18.43 -6.12 -10.36
CA GLN A 322 -18.97 -6.16 -9.00
C GLN A 322 -17.89 -6.25 -7.89
N GLU A 323 -16.61 -6.20 -8.26
CA GLU A 323 -15.49 -6.46 -7.35
C GLU A 323 -15.30 -5.35 -6.29
N VAL A 324 -15.28 -4.08 -6.71
CA VAL A 324 -15.07 -2.94 -5.79
C VAL A 324 -16.39 -2.51 -5.17
N PHE A 325 -17.45 -2.46 -5.98
CA PHE A 325 -18.79 -2.10 -5.57
C PHE A 325 -19.80 -3.11 -6.12
N ARG A 326 -20.69 -3.58 -5.26
CA ARG A 326 -21.91 -4.26 -5.69
C ARG A 326 -22.88 -3.27 -6.35
N GLU A 327 -23.73 -3.79 -7.24
CA GLU A 327 -24.74 -2.99 -7.95
C GLU A 327 -25.84 -2.46 -7.01
N ASP A 328 -26.17 -3.22 -5.97
CA ASP A 328 -27.19 -2.80 -4.98
C ASP A 328 -26.72 -1.59 -4.17
N LEU A 329 -27.47 -0.49 -4.22
CA LEU A 329 -27.14 0.74 -3.51
C LEU A 329 -26.94 0.49 -2.00
N GLY A 330 -25.77 0.88 -1.51
CA GLY A 330 -25.44 0.80 -0.09
C GLY A 330 -24.96 -0.57 0.40
N SER A 331 -25.01 -1.62 -0.42
CA SER A 331 -24.60 -2.98 -0.01
C SER A 331 -23.07 -3.14 0.19
N SER A 332 -22.28 -2.19 -0.33
CA SER A 332 -20.83 -2.11 -0.13
C SER A 332 -20.46 -1.28 1.12
N ARG A 333 -19.50 -1.78 1.92
CA ARG A 333 -18.99 -1.06 3.11
C ARG A 333 -17.98 -0.01 2.68
N VAL A 334 -18.32 1.26 2.87
CA VAL A 334 -17.46 2.40 2.55
C VAL A 334 -17.19 3.20 3.82
N ASN A 335 -15.92 3.27 4.24
CA ASN A 335 -15.42 4.16 5.28
C ASN A 335 -13.94 4.45 5.06
N MET A 336 -13.40 5.46 5.74
CA MET A 336 -12.01 5.90 5.55
C MET A 336 -10.99 4.82 5.90
N THR A 337 -11.28 3.94 6.86
CA THR A 337 -10.38 2.84 7.26
C THR A 337 -10.31 1.73 6.21
N GLU A 338 -11.42 1.39 5.56
CA GLU A 338 -11.41 0.46 4.43
C GLU A 338 -10.71 1.09 3.21
N MET A 339 -10.94 2.39 2.99
CA MET A 339 -10.29 3.13 1.91
C MET A 339 -8.77 3.20 2.09
N SER A 340 -8.26 3.42 3.31
CA SER A 340 -6.82 3.42 3.56
C SER A 340 -6.16 2.06 3.34
N ARG A 341 -6.92 0.96 3.49
CA ARG A 341 -6.49 -0.41 3.14
C ARG A 341 -6.67 -0.75 1.66
N GLY A 342 -7.16 0.19 0.85
CA GLY A 342 -7.29 0.02 -0.58
C GLY A 342 -8.60 -0.59 -1.05
N ALA A 343 -9.64 -0.61 -0.22
CA ALA A 343 -11.00 -1.05 -0.59
C ALA A 343 -11.92 0.13 -0.94
N SER A 344 -13.06 -0.15 -1.58
CA SER A 344 -14.03 0.87 -2.01
C SER A 344 -13.37 1.98 -2.85
N CYS A 345 -13.58 3.26 -2.53
CA CYS A 345 -12.94 4.39 -3.21
C CYS A 345 -11.41 4.30 -3.17
N GLY A 346 -10.84 3.64 -2.15
CA GLY A 346 -9.40 3.44 -2.01
C GLY A 346 -8.79 2.39 -2.94
N ALA A 347 -9.62 1.66 -3.69
CA ALA A 347 -9.13 0.85 -4.81
C ALA A 347 -8.37 1.73 -5.82
N CYS A 348 -8.82 2.98 -6.00
CA CYS A 348 -8.21 3.93 -6.92
C CYS A 348 -7.64 5.18 -6.25
N HIS A 349 -8.40 5.86 -5.37
CA HIS A 349 -7.93 7.04 -4.65
C HIS A 349 -6.84 6.68 -3.65
N GLY A 350 -5.77 7.47 -3.57
CA GLY A 350 -4.58 7.12 -2.80
C GLY A 350 -3.55 6.28 -3.56
N LYS A 351 -3.98 5.49 -4.55
CA LYS A 351 -3.12 4.64 -5.38
C LYS A 351 -2.84 5.26 -6.75
N VAL A 352 -3.85 5.32 -7.62
CA VAL A 352 -3.75 5.85 -9.00
C VAL A 352 -4.40 7.23 -9.17
N SER A 353 -5.18 7.66 -8.19
CA SER A 353 -5.84 8.97 -8.12
C SER A 353 -5.40 9.74 -6.87
N PHE A 354 -5.94 10.95 -6.69
CA PHE A 354 -5.56 11.85 -5.60
C PHE A 354 -5.65 11.20 -4.21
N LYS A 355 -4.78 11.63 -3.30
CA LYS A 355 -4.69 11.12 -1.92
C LYS A 355 -5.88 11.61 -1.06
N PHE A 356 -6.20 10.88 0.01
CA PHE A 356 -7.33 11.18 0.90
C PHE A 356 -7.19 12.46 1.74
N ALA A 357 -6.00 13.09 1.76
CA ALA A 357 -5.75 14.32 2.50
C ALA A 357 -6.57 15.52 1.99
N ASP A 358 -7.10 15.46 0.76
CA ASP A 358 -7.95 16.51 0.21
C ASP A 358 -9.45 16.25 0.43
N CYS A 359 -9.88 16.30 1.70
CA CYS A 359 -11.22 15.88 2.14
C CYS A 359 -12.35 16.48 1.30
N LYS A 360 -12.22 17.78 0.94
CA LYS A 360 -13.25 18.56 0.25
C LYS A 360 -13.50 18.12 -1.20
N ARG A 361 -12.62 17.30 -1.79
CA ARG A 361 -12.86 16.72 -3.13
C ARG A 361 -14.03 15.74 -3.15
N CYS A 362 -14.28 15.07 -2.03
CA CYS A 362 -15.39 14.13 -1.89
C CYS A 362 -16.48 14.69 -0.99
N HIS A 363 -16.09 15.27 0.15
CA HIS A 363 -17.00 15.86 1.15
C HIS A 363 -17.46 17.25 0.71
N SER A 364 -18.32 17.31 -0.30
CA SER A 364 -18.70 18.54 -1.01
C SER A 364 -20.12 19.04 -0.69
N LYS A 365 -20.96 18.23 -0.05
CA LYS A 365 -22.35 18.59 0.27
C LYS A 365 -22.48 18.83 1.78
N PRO A 366 -22.87 20.03 2.26
CA PRO A 366 -22.94 20.32 3.69
C PRO A 366 -23.75 19.31 4.50
N ALA A 367 -23.37 19.13 5.76
CA ALA A 367 -24.04 18.20 6.65
C ALA A 367 -25.45 18.70 6.97
N GLY A 368 -26.46 17.85 6.75
CA GLY A 368 -27.87 18.20 6.95
C GLY A 368 -28.63 18.58 5.68
N GLU A 369 -27.94 18.71 4.53
CA GLU A 369 -28.61 18.84 3.25
C GLU A 369 -29.08 17.48 2.71
N THR A 370 -30.27 17.46 2.12
CA THR A 370 -30.86 16.24 1.54
C THR A 370 -30.24 15.89 0.19
N ALA A 371 -30.47 14.66 -0.27
CA ALA A 371 -29.97 14.15 -1.55
C ALA A 371 -30.49 14.92 -2.77
N GLY A 372 -31.61 15.64 -2.68
CA GLY A 372 -32.26 16.22 -3.85
C GLY A 372 -32.55 15.15 -4.90
N GLY A 373 -32.10 15.36 -6.15
CA GLY A 373 -32.22 14.40 -7.26
C GLY A 373 -31.18 13.26 -7.27
N MET A 374 -30.30 13.19 -6.26
CA MET A 374 -29.27 12.15 -6.16
C MET A 374 -29.82 10.87 -5.52
N LEU A 375 -29.21 9.72 -5.84
CA LEU A 375 -29.48 8.48 -5.12
C LEU A 375 -28.94 8.57 -3.69
N LEU A 376 -29.77 8.26 -2.70
CA LEU A 376 -29.38 8.37 -1.29
C LEU A 376 -28.82 7.05 -0.75
N ARG A 377 -27.55 7.03 -0.40
CA ARG A 377 -26.96 5.99 0.46
C ARG A 377 -26.94 6.48 1.90
N LYS A 378 -27.89 5.98 2.70
CA LYS A 378 -28.02 6.31 4.13
C LYS A 378 -26.77 5.88 4.91
N LYS A 379 -26.48 6.60 5.99
CA LYS A 379 -25.44 6.22 6.95
C LYS A 379 -25.74 4.83 7.53
N ARG A 380 -24.70 4.02 7.71
CA ARG A 380 -24.75 2.69 8.34
C ARG A 380 -24.09 2.73 9.69
#